data_AF-A0A4Y2S1N0-F1
#
_entry.id   AF-A0A4Y2S1N0-F1
#
_cell.length_a   1.000
_cell.length_b   1.000
_cell.length_c   1.000
_cell.angle_alpha   90.00
_cell.angle_beta   90.00
_cell.angle_gamma   90.00
#
_symmetry.space_group_name_H-M   'P 1'
#
loop_
_entity.id
_entity.type
_entity.pdbx_description
1 polymer ?
#
loop_
_entity_poly.entity_id
_entity_poly.type
_entity_poly.pdbx_seq_one_letter_code
_entity_poly.pdbx_strand_id
1 'polypeptide(L)'
;MAGRINTTLPVDKTQLQPYSMNKKVIEAKEERRIEGQKTNYDQHCGVRNLDELDPGQKVWITDRRVTGKVLQKTPYPRSYLVQSGKRVYRRNRKHLILSPDFLPESEPEDDFDVI
;
A
#
# COMPACT_ATOMS: atom_id res chain seq x y z
N MET A 1 -35.89 -20.85 -15.19
CA MET A 1 -36.05 -19.40 -15.40
C MET A 1 -36.49 -19.18 -16.83
N ALA A 2 -37.73 -18.72 -17.04
CA ALA A 2 -38.27 -18.40 -18.36
C ALA A 2 -38.32 -16.87 -18.51
N GLY A 3 -37.84 -16.35 -19.64
CA GLY A 3 -37.86 -14.91 -19.94
C GLY A 3 -39.27 -14.41 -20.28
N ARG A 4 -39.51 -13.13 -20.02
CA ARG A 4 -40.79 -12.46 -20.34
C ARG A 4 -40.98 -12.42 -21.86
N ILE A 5 -42.12 -12.89 -22.35
CA ILE A 5 -42.49 -12.84 -23.77
C ILE A 5 -42.84 -11.41 -24.18
N ASN A 6 -42.30 -10.95 -25.31
CA ASN A 6 -42.61 -9.63 -25.87
C ASN A 6 -43.89 -9.73 -26.71
N THR A 7 -45.05 -9.59 -26.06
CA THR A 7 -46.37 -9.60 -26.73
C THR A 7 -46.89 -8.18 -26.97
N THR A 8 -47.54 -7.97 -28.12
CA THR A 8 -48.18 -6.70 -28.52
C THR A 8 -49.48 -6.40 -27.74
N LEU A 9 -49.99 -7.37 -26.98
CA LEU A 9 -51.21 -7.22 -26.20
C LEU A 9 -50.95 -6.36 -24.95
N PRO A 10 -51.90 -5.49 -24.56
CA PRO A 10 -51.77 -4.66 -23.38
C PRO A 10 -51.65 -5.54 -22.13
N VAL A 11 -50.59 -5.29 -21.35
CA VAL A 11 -50.33 -5.93 -20.06
C VAL A 11 -51.10 -5.19 -18.97
N ASP A 12 -51.58 -5.92 -17.96
CA ASP A 12 -52.30 -5.32 -16.83
C ASP A 12 -51.44 -4.26 -16.11
N LYS A 13 -52.08 -3.13 -15.74
CA LYS A 13 -51.42 -1.94 -15.16
C LYS A 13 -50.72 -2.24 -13.84
N THR A 14 -51.16 -3.27 -13.14
CA THR A 14 -50.55 -3.77 -11.89
C THR A 14 -49.17 -4.38 -12.13
N GLN A 15 -48.94 -5.01 -13.29
CA GLN A 15 -47.66 -5.59 -13.69
C GLN A 15 -46.69 -4.59 -14.34
N LEU A 16 -47.19 -3.38 -14.63
CA LEU A 16 -46.40 -2.24 -15.08
C LEU A 16 -45.85 -1.40 -13.92
N GLN A 17 -46.24 -1.71 -12.67
CA GLN A 17 -45.69 -1.02 -11.50
C GLN A 17 -44.23 -1.44 -11.33
N PRO A 18 -43.27 -0.50 -11.38
CA PRO A 18 -41.89 -0.82 -11.08
C PRO A 18 -41.81 -1.31 -9.63
N TYR A 19 -41.00 -2.34 -9.40
CA TYR A 19 -40.75 -2.83 -8.06
C TYR A 19 -40.02 -1.73 -7.27
N SER A 20 -40.75 -1.03 -6.40
CA SER A 20 -40.21 0.01 -5.54
C SER A 20 -39.44 -0.65 -4.39
N MET A 21 -38.17 -0.91 -4.63
CA MET A 21 -37.26 -1.32 -3.56
C MET A 21 -37.10 -0.19 -2.54
N ASN A 22 -37.12 -0.52 -1.26
CA ASN A 22 -36.86 0.43 -0.19
C ASN A 22 -35.42 0.97 -0.30
N LYS A 23 -35.27 2.23 -0.71
CA LYS A 23 -33.97 2.87 -0.96
C LYS A 23 -33.00 2.73 0.22
N LYS A 24 -33.50 2.91 1.45
CA LYS A 24 -32.73 2.76 2.69
C LYS A 24 -32.10 1.36 2.86
N VAL A 25 -32.80 0.32 2.41
CA VAL A 25 -32.31 -1.07 2.51
C VAL A 25 -31.20 -1.31 1.49
N ILE A 26 -31.30 -0.71 0.31
CA ILE A 26 -30.24 -0.77 -0.71
C ILE A 26 -29.00 0.00 -0.23
N GLU A 27 -29.17 1.23 0.26
CA GLU A 27 -28.07 2.06 0.77
C GLU A 27 -27.30 1.36 1.89
N ALA A 28 -27.99 0.80 2.90
CA ALA A 28 -27.34 0.06 3.98
C ALA A 28 -26.60 -1.20 3.51
N LYS A 29 -27.08 -1.86 2.44
CA LYS A 29 -26.41 -3.02 1.84
C LYS A 29 -25.17 -2.60 1.03
N GLU A 30 -25.24 -1.46 0.35
CA GLU A 30 -24.13 -0.87 -0.40
C GLU A 30 -23.00 -0.45 0.56
N GLU A 31 -23.34 0.23 1.66
CA GLU A 31 -22.36 0.65 2.68
C GLU A 31 -21.58 -0.55 3.24
N ARG A 32 -22.29 -1.60 3.67
CA ARG A 32 -21.66 -2.85 4.13
C ARG A 32 -20.79 -3.50 3.05
N ARG A 33 -21.20 -3.42 1.78
CA ARG A 33 -20.42 -3.94 0.65
C ARG A 33 -19.13 -3.14 0.45
N ILE A 34 -19.21 -1.82 0.51
CA ILE A 34 -18.06 -0.92 0.35
C ILE A 34 -17.06 -1.13 1.49
N GLU A 35 -17.54 -1.18 2.74
CA GLU A 35 -16.71 -1.44 3.91
C GLU A 35 -16.03 -2.82 3.85
N GLY A 36 -16.78 -3.86 3.45
CA GLY A 36 -16.25 -5.20 3.24
C GLY A 36 -15.19 -5.24 2.14
N GLN A 37 -15.42 -4.55 1.02
CA GLN A 37 -14.44 -4.45 -0.06
C GLN A 37 -13.17 -3.74 0.39
N LYS A 38 -13.31 -2.60 1.10
CA LYS A 38 -12.17 -1.84 1.62
C LYS A 38 -11.33 -2.67 2.59
N THR A 39 -11.97 -3.27 3.59
CA THR A 39 -11.27 -4.08 4.60
C THR A 39 -10.59 -5.30 4.00
N ASN A 40 -11.27 -6.01 3.09
CA ASN A 40 -10.70 -7.17 2.41
C ASN A 40 -9.53 -6.78 1.49
N TYR A 41 -9.65 -5.65 0.79
CA TYR A 41 -8.55 -5.10 -0.01
C TYR A 41 -7.35 -4.70 0.86
N ASP A 42 -7.58 -3.98 1.96
CA ASP A 42 -6.52 -3.55 2.87
C ASP A 42 -5.81 -4.75 3.51
N GLN A 43 -6.55 -5.80 3.88
CA GLN A 43 -6.02 -7.07 4.38
C GLN A 43 -5.20 -7.80 3.31
N HIS A 44 -5.74 -7.96 2.09
CA HIS A 44 -5.06 -8.67 1.00
C HIS A 44 -3.81 -7.94 0.51
N CYS A 45 -3.85 -6.60 0.41
CA CYS A 45 -2.71 -5.79 -0.01
C CYS A 45 -1.66 -5.60 1.10
N GLY A 46 -1.91 -6.10 2.31
CA GLY A 46 -0.97 -6.02 3.43
C GLY A 46 -0.65 -4.59 3.82
N VAL A 47 -1.67 -3.71 3.83
CA VAL A 47 -1.52 -2.30 4.20
C VAL A 47 -1.18 -2.22 5.69
N ARG A 48 0.11 -2.15 6.01
CA ARG A 48 0.60 -1.97 7.38
C ARG A 48 1.02 -0.54 7.62
N ASN A 49 0.67 0.01 8.78
CA ASN A 49 1.27 1.23 9.30
C ASN A 49 2.67 0.85 9.78
N LEU A 50 3.71 1.27 9.05
CA LEU A 50 5.10 1.07 9.45
C LEU A 50 5.59 2.34 10.12
N ASP A 51 6.41 2.21 11.16
CA ASP A 51 6.95 3.34 11.92
C ASP A 51 7.64 4.34 11.01
N GLU A 52 7.44 5.62 11.25
CA GLU A 52 8.09 6.63 10.45
C GLU A 52 9.60 6.63 10.68
N LEU A 53 10.37 6.64 9.59
CA LEU A 53 11.83 6.79 9.66
C LEU A 53 12.20 8.26 9.75
N ASP A 54 13.14 8.57 10.64
CA ASP A 54 13.74 9.89 10.76
C ASP A 54 14.96 10.04 9.85
N PRO A 55 15.22 11.26 9.35
CA PRO A 55 16.45 11.54 8.63
C PRO A 55 17.65 11.24 9.53
N GLY A 56 18.56 10.39 9.04
CA GLY A 56 19.78 10.02 9.73
C GLY A 56 19.83 8.58 10.26
N GLN A 57 18.71 7.87 10.31
CA GLN A 57 18.67 6.48 10.76
C GLN A 57 19.33 5.52 9.74
N LYS A 58 20.07 4.53 10.25
CA LYS A 58 20.58 3.42 9.44
C LYS A 58 19.46 2.43 9.13
N VAL A 59 19.32 2.08 7.86
CA VAL A 59 18.29 1.18 7.36
C VAL A 59 18.91 0.13 6.43
N TRP A 60 18.43 -1.09 6.56
CA TRP A 60 18.72 -2.17 5.64
C TRP A 60 17.74 -2.15 4.47
N ILE A 61 18.25 -2.04 3.24
CA ILE A 61 17.44 -2.06 2.03
C ILE A 61 17.28 -3.52 1.59
N THR A 62 16.11 -4.11 1.82
CA THR A 62 15.80 -5.51 1.47
C THR A 62 15.96 -5.83 -0.03
N ASP A 63 15.50 -4.93 -0.89
CA ASP A 63 15.52 -5.07 -2.35
C ASP A 63 16.94 -5.24 -2.91
N ARG A 64 17.91 -4.50 -2.35
CA ARG A 64 19.31 -4.55 -2.79
C ARG A 64 20.24 -5.32 -1.86
N ARG A 65 19.76 -5.67 -0.66
CA ARG A 65 20.56 -6.25 0.43
C ARG A 65 21.78 -5.40 0.76
N VAL A 66 21.57 -4.08 0.87
CA VAL A 66 22.61 -3.10 1.20
C VAL A 66 22.15 -2.20 2.34
N THR A 67 23.08 -1.84 3.22
CA THR A 67 22.87 -0.84 4.26
C THR A 67 22.90 0.57 3.69
N GLY A 68 22.04 1.45 4.21
CA GLY A 68 22.04 2.86 3.87
C GLY A 68 21.57 3.72 5.03
N LYS A 69 21.71 5.03 4.89
CA LYS A 69 21.24 6.04 5.83
C LYS A 69 20.05 6.77 5.21
N VAL A 70 18.96 6.93 5.96
CA VAL A 70 17.82 7.71 5.51
C VAL A 70 18.22 9.18 5.42
N LEU A 71 17.99 9.81 4.28
CA LEU A 71 18.22 11.23 4.07
C LEU A 71 16.98 12.04 4.44
N GLN A 72 15.84 11.72 3.85
CA GLN A 72 14.59 12.45 4.08
C GLN A 72 13.36 11.68 3.55
N LYS A 73 12.19 12.06 4.06
CA LYS A 73 10.89 11.71 3.46
C LYS A 73 10.71 12.49 2.17
N THR A 74 10.14 11.84 1.15
CA THR A 74 9.71 12.54 -0.07
C THR A 74 8.28 13.03 0.08
N PRO A 75 7.84 14.02 -0.72
CA PRO A 75 6.42 14.43 -0.77
C PRO A 75 5.48 13.29 -1.23
N TYR A 76 6.03 12.21 -1.79
CA TYR A 76 5.27 11.04 -2.18
C TYR A 76 5.05 10.09 -0.99
N PRO A 77 3.85 9.49 -0.87
CA PRO A 77 3.51 8.66 0.27
C PRO A 77 4.43 7.45 0.40
N ARG A 78 4.75 7.09 1.65
CA ARG A 78 5.57 5.92 2.03
C ARG A 78 6.95 5.85 1.36
N SER A 79 7.43 6.94 0.76
CA SER A 79 8.66 6.96 -0.04
C SER A 79 9.76 7.76 0.66
N TYR A 80 10.93 7.16 0.75
CA TYR A 80 12.11 7.68 1.44
C TYR A 80 13.30 7.77 0.49
N LEU A 81 14.11 8.80 0.68
CA LEU A 81 15.45 8.87 0.10
C LEU A 81 16.44 8.23 1.07
N VAL A 82 17.22 7.29 0.56
CA VAL A 82 18.24 6.56 1.33
C VAL A 82 19.55 6.65 0.59
N GLN A 83 20.58 7.10 1.31
CA GLN A 83 21.95 7.14 0.82
C GLN A 83 22.64 5.83 1.17
N SER A 84 23.26 5.20 0.18
CA SER A 84 24.11 4.02 0.38
C SER A 84 25.41 4.26 -0.36
N GLY A 85 26.49 4.45 0.40
CA GLY A 85 27.78 4.92 -0.10
C GLY A 85 27.65 6.22 -0.92
N LYS A 86 28.11 6.19 -2.16
CA LYS A 86 28.09 7.33 -3.10
C LYS A 86 26.77 7.53 -3.85
N ARG A 87 25.76 6.65 -3.65
CA ARG A 87 24.50 6.68 -4.41
C ARG A 87 23.30 6.96 -3.52
N VAL A 88 22.32 7.67 -4.07
CA VAL A 88 21.03 7.94 -3.42
C VAL A 88 19.93 7.17 -4.12
N TYR A 89 19.10 6.50 -3.33
CA TYR A 89 17.99 5.69 -3.80
C TYR A 89 16.67 6.19 -3.24
N ARG A 90 15.63 6.18 -4.08
CA ARG A 90 14.25 6.31 -3.63
C ARG A 90 13.66 4.92 -3.38
N ARG A 91 13.26 4.62 -2.14
CA ARG A 91 12.68 3.32 -1.76
C ARG A 91 11.44 3.50 -0.91
N ASN A 92 10.52 2.53 -1.02
CA ASN A 92 9.32 2.49 -0.20
C ASN A 92 9.68 2.02 1.22
N ARG A 93 8.98 2.54 2.23
CA ARG A 93 9.13 2.21 3.65
C ARG A 93 9.10 0.70 3.91
N LYS A 94 8.29 -0.06 3.17
CA LYS A 94 8.19 -1.53 3.30
C LYS A 94 9.50 -2.26 2.98
N HIS A 95 10.40 -1.64 2.23
CA HIS A 95 11.69 -2.22 1.86
C HIS A 95 12.82 -1.79 2.79
N LEU A 96 12.57 -0.87 3.72
CA LEU A 96 13.55 -0.34 4.66
C LEU A 96 13.31 -0.97 6.02
N ILE A 97 14.26 -1.78 6.49
CA ILE A 97 14.21 -2.36 7.83
C ILE A 97 15.13 -1.54 8.72
N LEU A 98 14.59 -1.05 9.84
CA LEU A 98 15.41 -0.46 10.90
C LEU A 98 16.35 -1.53 11.43
N SER A 99 17.64 -1.32 11.28
CA SER A 99 18.63 -2.21 11.87
C SER A 99 19.57 -1.38 12.74
N PRO A 100 19.43 -1.47 14.08
CA PRO A 100 20.35 -0.85 15.03
C PRO A 100 21.76 -1.46 14.97
N ASP A 101 21.87 -2.69 14.46
CA ASP A 101 23.02 -3.57 14.73
C ASP A 101 24.07 -3.62 13.61
N PHE A 102 23.90 -2.86 12.51
CA PHE A 102 24.99 -2.73 11.54
C PHE A 102 26.05 -1.75 12.06
N LEU A 103 26.89 -2.29 12.95
CA LEU A 103 28.25 -1.83 13.21
C LEU A 103 28.90 -1.50 11.87
N PRO A 104 29.57 -0.35 11.72
CA PRO A 104 30.44 -0.16 10.57
C PRO A 104 31.47 -1.29 10.64
N GLU A 105 31.49 -2.15 9.62
CA GLU A 105 32.74 -2.83 9.29
C GLU A 105 33.71 -1.69 9.03
N SER A 106 34.61 -1.48 9.98
CA SER A 106 35.72 -0.55 9.86
C SER A 106 36.36 -0.83 8.51
N GLU A 107 36.40 0.17 7.63
CA GLU A 107 37.29 0.06 6.49
C GLU A 107 38.66 -0.31 7.07
N PRO A 108 39.34 -1.37 6.58
CA PRO A 108 40.72 -1.56 6.96
C PRO A 108 41.42 -0.26 6.54
N GLU A 109 41.85 0.49 7.54
CA GLU A 109 42.89 1.50 7.37
C GLU A 109 44.09 0.70 6.85
N ASP A 110 44.23 0.64 5.52
CA ASP A 110 45.48 0.26 4.86
C ASP A 110 46.48 1.41 5.09
N ASP A 111 46.81 1.64 6.36
CA ASP A 111 48.01 2.32 6.81
C ASP A 111 49.14 1.29 6.74
N PHE A 112 49.76 1.19 5.56
CA PHE A 112 51.16 0.80 5.50
C PHE A 112 51.92 1.89 4.75
N ASP A 113 52.44 2.83 5.55
CA ASP A 113 53.51 3.74 5.19
C ASP A 113 54.73 3.00 4.63
N VAL A 114 55.27 3.58 3.54
CA VAL A 114 56.70 3.80 3.26
C VAL A 114 57.70 2.80 3.83
N ILE A 115 58.34 2.02 2.95
CA ILE A 115 59.80 1.81 2.90
C ILE A 115 60.25 1.83 1.43
#